data_AF-A0AAV6CE17-F1
#
_entry.id   AF-A0AAV6CE17-F1
#
_cell.length_a   1.000
_cell.length_b   1.000
_cell.length_c   1.000
_cell.angle_alpha   90.00
_cell.angle_beta   90.00
_cell.angle_gamma   90.00
#
_symmetry.space_group_name_H-M   'P 1'
#
loop_
_entity.id
_entity.type
_entity.pdbx_description
1 polymer ?
#
loop_
_entity_poly.entity_id
_entity_poly.type
_entity_poly.pdbx_seq_one_letter_code
_entity_poly.pdbx_strand_id
1 'polypeptide(L)' 'MAGKTIKRGSRDRDEERSVSAREFASKLRRVADAVEAGKSFVVQVKGERIRVPADALLSIEHEREKGIEELELQLRWSRE' A
#
# COMPACT_ATOMS: atom_id res chain seq x y z
N MET A 1 5.02 24.07 12.76
CA MET A 1 5.64 23.73 11.46
C MET A 1 4.57 23.11 10.59
N ALA A 2 4.41 23.60 9.36
CA ALA A 2 3.24 23.34 8.52
C ALA A 2 3.10 21.86 8.17
N GLY A 3 1.95 21.26 8.51
CA GLY A 3 1.53 19.96 8.01
C GLY A 3 1.37 20.05 6.49
N LYS A 4 2.27 19.40 5.76
CA LYS A 4 2.24 19.37 4.31
C LYS A 4 1.18 18.34 3.91
N THR A 5 -0.06 18.79 3.70
CA THR A 5 -1.12 18.01 3.04
C THR A 5 -0.56 17.48 1.73
N ILE A 6 -0.37 16.15 1.63
CA ILE A 6 0.01 15.53 0.37
C ILE A 6 -1.23 15.52 -0.51
N LYS A 7 -1.24 16.45 -1.47
CA LYS A 7 -2.23 16.54 -2.54
C LYS A 7 -2.19 15.21 -3.34
N ARG A 8 -3.30 14.45 -3.39
CA ARG A 8 -3.47 13.29 -4.29
C ARG A 8 -3.24 13.79 -5.73
N GLY A 9 -2.05 13.51 -6.26
CA GLY A 9 -1.57 14.00 -7.55
C GLY A 9 -1.93 13.05 -8.68
N SER A 10 -2.75 13.57 -9.61
CA SER A 10 -2.89 13.23 -11.04
C SER A 10 -2.68 11.78 -11.53
N ARG A 11 -3.79 11.18 -11.99
CA ARG A 11 -3.96 10.31 -13.18
C ARG A 11 -2.69 9.61 -13.69
N ASP A 12 -2.36 8.47 -13.10
CA ASP A 12 -2.07 7.24 -13.85
C ASP A 12 -2.10 6.04 -12.88
N ARG A 13 -3.14 5.21 -13.04
CA ARG A 13 -3.32 3.86 -12.46
C ARG A 13 -3.81 3.74 -11.01
N ASP A 14 -4.97 4.32 -10.70
CA ASP A 14 -5.80 3.81 -9.59
C ASP A 14 -6.33 2.42 -9.98
N GLU A 15 -5.56 1.39 -9.64
CA GLU A 15 -5.82 0.01 -10.02
C GLU A 15 -6.47 -0.79 -8.89
N GLU A 16 -7.67 -0.38 -8.49
CA GLU A 16 -8.44 -1.12 -7.48
C GLU A 16 -9.02 -2.43 -8.06
N ARG A 17 -8.98 -3.52 -7.28
CA ARG A 17 -9.67 -4.78 -7.58
C ARG A 17 -10.10 -5.46 -6.29
N SER A 18 -11.38 -5.82 -6.20
CA SER A 18 -11.89 -6.67 -5.13
C SER A 18 -11.32 -8.09 -5.26
N VAL A 19 -10.76 -8.62 -4.17
CA VAL A 19 -10.20 -9.97 -4.08
C VAL A 19 -10.92 -10.77 -3.01
N SER A 20 -10.77 -12.10 -3.01
CA SER A 20 -11.32 -12.93 -1.95
C SER A 20 -10.63 -12.64 -0.60
N ALA A 21 -11.32 -12.87 0.52
CA ALA A 21 -10.73 -12.73 1.86
C ALA A 21 -9.45 -13.57 2.04
N ARG A 22 -9.40 -14.76 1.43
CA ARG A 22 -8.21 -15.62 1.43
C ARG A 22 -7.04 -14.99 0.70
N GLU A 23 -7.28 -14.44 -0.49
CA GLU A 23 -6.24 -13.77 -1.28
C GLU A 23 -5.73 -12.51 -0.55
N PHE A 24 -6.65 -11.72 0.00
CA PHE A 24 -6.34 -10.54 0.79
C PHE A 24 -5.44 -10.89 2.00
N ALA A 25 -5.88 -11.83 2.84
CA ALA A 25 -5.12 -12.26 4.00
C ALA A 25 -3.75 -12.87 3.62
N SER A 26 -3.68 -13.61 2.51
CA SER A 26 -2.42 -14.17 2.02
C SER A 26 -1.42 -13.07 1.61
N LYS A 27 -1.88 -11.98 1.00
CA LYS A 27 -1.01 -10.84 0.67
C LYS A 27 -0.56 -10.11 1.93
N LEU A 28 -1.47 -9.86 2.87
CA LEU A 28 -1.14 -9.21 4.15
C LEU A 28 -0.07 -9.97 4.94
N ARG A 29 -0.18 -11.29 5.08
CA ARG A 29 0.84 -12.09 5.80
C ARG A 29 2.22 -11.95 5.17
N ARG A 30 2.30 -12.00 3.84
CA ARG A 30 3.59 -11.82 3.13
C ARG A 30 4.20 -10.45 3.35
N VAL A 31 3.36 -9.41 3.44
CA VAL A 31 3.81 -8.04 3.75
C VAL A 31 4.30 -7.99 5.20
N ALA A 32 3.51 -8.52 6.15
CA ALA A 32 3.86 -8.56 7.57
C ALA A 32 5.20 -9.27 7.81
N ASP A 33 5.36 -10.48 7.27
CA ASP A 33 6.60 -11.26 7.40
C ASP A 33 7.83 -10.50 6.88
N ALA A 34 7.68 -9.76 5.77
CA ALA A 34 8.76 -9.00 5.16
C ALA A 34 9.11 -7.74 5.95
N VAL A 35 8.08 -7.02 6.43
CA VAL A 35 8.23 -5.83 7.27
C VAL A 35 8.93 -6.20 8.59
N GLU A 36 8.45 -7.24 9.28
CA GLU A 36 9.05 -7.70 10.54
C GLU A 36 10.48 -8.20 10.37
N ALA A 37 10.79 -8.83 9.23
CA ALA A 37 12.14 -9.31 8.93
C ALA A 37 13.09 -8.22 8.38
N GLY A 38 12.60 -7.00 8.12
CA GLY A 38 13.39 -5.94 7.48
C GLY A 38 13.88 -6.32 6.07
N LYS A 39 13.06 -7.02 5.28
CA LYS A 39 13.42 -7.54 3.95
C LYS A 39 12.57 -6.95 2.85
N SER A 40 13.16 -6.79 1.66
CA SER A 40 12.39 -6.48 0.46
C SER A 40 11.47 -7.64 0.10
N PHE A 41 10.28 -7.36 -0.41
CA PHE A 41 9.37 -8.39 -0.93
C PHE A 41 8.90 -8.06 -2.34
N VAL A 42 8.43 -9.09 -3.04
CA VAL A 42 7.84 -8.95 -4.37
C VAL A 42 6.38 -9.36 -4.31
N VAL A 43 5.51 -8.48 -4.81
CA VAL A 43 4.08 -8.72 -4.93
C VAL A 43 3.66 -8.56 -6.39
N GLN A 44 2.61 -9.28 -6.79
CA GLN A 44 1.99 -9.10 -8.09
C GLN A 44 0.64 -8.41 -7.91
N VAL A 45 0.43 -7.33 -8.66
CA VAL A 45 -0.80 -6.53 -8.70
C VAL A 45 -1.18 -6.36 -10.16
N LYS A 46 -2.39 -6.81 -10.55
CA LYS A 46 -2.92 -6.77 -11.93
C LYS A 46 -1.92 -7.14 -13.05
N GLY A 47 -1.04 -8.12 -12.79
CA GLY A 47 -0.04 -8.59 -13.75
C GLY A 47 1.32 -7.93 -13.62
N GLU A 48 1.43 -6.78 -12.97
CA GLU A 48 2.70 -6.11 -12.68
C GLU A 48 3.39 -6.76 -11.48
N ARG A 49 4.70 -7.06 -11.63
CA ARG A 49 5.55 -7.57 -10.56
C ARG A 49 6.29 -6.40 -9.91
N ILE A 50 5.87 -6.04 -8.70
CA ILE A 50 6.38 -4.88 -7.97
C ILE A 50 7.34 -5.37 -6.89
N ARG A 51 8.57 -4.84 -6.87
CA ARG A 51 9.51 -5.03 -5.77
C ARG A 51 9.37 -3.88 -4.79
N VAL A 52 8.98 -4.19 -3.57
CA VAL A 52 8.93 -3.23 -2.46
C VAL A 52 10.23 -3.33 -1.68
N PRO A 53 10.95 -2.21 -1.49
CA PRO A 53 12.23 -2.22 -0.79
C PRO A 53 12.03 -2.34 0.73
N ALA A 54 13.08 -2.74 1.45
CA ALA A 54 13.03 -2.98 2.90
C ALA A 54 12.87 -1.67 3.71
N ASP A 55 13.27 -0.55 3.13
CA ASP A 55 13.25 0.79 3.70
C ASP A 55 12.03 1.62 3.24
N ALA A 56 11.01 0.96 2.67
CA ALA A 56 9.76 1.62 2.35
C ALA A 56 9.16 2.27 3.62
N LEU A 57 8.69 3.50 3.50
CA LEU A 57 7.95 4.19 4.54
C LEU A 57 6.60 3.50 4.72
N LEU A 58 6.24 3.23 5.98
CA LEU A 58 4.99 2.58 6.35
C LEU A 58 4.06 3.60 7.00
N SER A 59 2.80 3.65 6.57
CA SER A 59 1.75 4.47 7.17
C SER A 59 0.43 3.72 7.26
N ILE A 60 -0.41 4.11 8.21
CA ILE A 60 -1.80 3.67 8.32
C ILE A 60 -2.65 4.93 8.18
N GLU A 61 -3.53 4.94 7.19
CA GLU A 61 -4.42 6.06 6.93
C GLU A 61 -5.88 5.65 7.14
N HIS A 62 -6.68 6.58 7.64
CA HIS A 62 -8.10 6.37 7.90
C HIS A 62 -8.87 7.61 7.42
N GLU A 63 -9.90 7.38 6.60
CA GLU A 63 -10.70 8.43 6.00
C GLU A 63 -12.20 8.16 6.18
N ARG A 64 -12.95 9.24 6.40
CA ARG A 64 -14.41 9.25 6.46
C ARG A 64 -14.94 10.29 5.51
N GLU A 65 -15.50 9.87 4.38
CA GLU A 65 -16.05 10.78 3.39
C GLU A 65 -17.29 10.18 2.72
N LYS A 66 -18.35 10.98 2.53
CA LYS A 66 -19.57 10.61 1.76
C LYS A 66 -20.22 9.28 2.19
N GLY A 67 -20.18 8.98 3.49
CA GLY A 67 -20.76 7.75 4.05
C GLY A 67 -19.90 6.50 3.82
N ILE A 68 -18.63 6.67 3.43
CA ILE A 68 -17.65 5.60 3.25
C ILE A 68 -16.62 5.72 4.37
N GLU A 69 -16.26 4.56 4.93
CA GLU A 69 -15.16 4.40 5.88
C GLU A 69 -14.03 3.68 5.15
N GLU A 70 -12.86 4.31 5.06
CA GLU A 70 -11.70 3.75 4.38
C GLU A 70 -10.55 3.61 5.36
N LEU A 71 -9.90 2.44 5.34
CA LEU A 71 -8.70 2.16 6.13
C LEU A 71 -7.63 1.58 5.20
N GLU A 72 -6.48 2.24 5.14
CA GLU A 72 -5.39 1.85 4.25
C GLU A 72 -4.11 1.53 5.03
N LEU A 73 -3.46 0.44 4.64
CA LEU A 73 -2.09 0.13 5.03
C LEU A 73 -1.19 0.46 3.85
N GLN A 74 -0.40 1.52 3.98
CA GLN A 74 0.35 2.07 2.87
C GLN A 74 1.86 1.81 3.03
N LEU A 75 2.48 1.47 1.90
CA LEU A 75 3.93 1.38 1.74
C LEU A 75 4.35 2.38 0.66
N ARG A 76 5.32 3.24 0.97
CA ARG A 76 5.76 4.31 0.07
C ARG A 76 7.28 4.35 -0.05
N TRP A 77 7.78 4.41 -1.28
CA TRP A 77 9.21 4.53 -1.56
C TRP A 77 9.44 5.39 -2.81
N SER A 78 10.64 5.92 -2.95
CA SER A 78 11.07 6.64 -4.16
C SER A 78 11.50 5.64 -5.22
N ARG A 79 11.18 5.94 -6.49
CA ARG A 79 11.77 5.26 -7.64
C ARG A 79 12.86 6.20 -8.17
N GLU A 80 14.05 5.68 -8.42
CA GLU A 80 15.09 6.38 -9.18
C GLU A 80 14.65 6.64 -10.62
#